data_AF-A0AA96WVW5-F1
#
_entry.id   AF-A0AA96WVW5-F1
#
_cell.length_a   1.000
_cell.length_b   1.000
_cell.length_c   1.000
_cell.angle_alpha   90.00
_cell.angle_beta   90.00
_cell.angle_gamma   90.00
#
_symmetry.space_group_name_H-M   'P 1'
#
loop_
_entity.id
_entity.type
_entity.pdbx_description
1 polymer ?
#
loop_
_entity_poly.entity_id
_entity_poly.type
_entity_poly.pdbx_seq_one_letter_code
_entity_poly.pdbx_strand_id
1 'polypeptide(L)' 'MRSKIPVGLLLLVSLIFVGCGDRFLPSAIGKYSLQARTAIDQLLINAFPRWQPKTNPNQRTEDAVRNMKK' A
#
# COMPACT_ATOMS: atom_id res chain seq x y z
N MET A 1 -1.78 -25.70 -31.37
CA MET A 1 -1.06 -24.40 -31.31
C MET A 1 -0.71 -24.10 -29.86
N ARG A 2 0.55 -24.27 -29.43
CA ARG A 2 0.98 -23.95 -28.06
C ARG A 2 1.34 -22.46 -28.04
N SER A 3 0.46 -21.62 -27.50
CA SER A 3 0.67 -20.17 -27.43
C SER A 3 1.94 -19.90 -26.63
N LYS A 4 2.99 -19.40 -27.29
CA LYS A 4 4.28 -19.05 -26.67
C LYS A 4 4.20 -17.64 -26.11
N ILE A 5 3.22 -17.35 -25.25
CA ILE A 5 3.20 -16.05 -24.58
C ILE A 5 4.40 -16.05 -23.62
N PRO A 6 5.37 -15.14 -23.81
CA PRO A 6 6.52 -15.09 -22.94
C PRO A 6 6.06 -14.66 -21.55
N VAL A 7 6.46 -15.40 -20.53
CA VAL A 7 6.09 -15.13 -19.12
C VAL A 7 6.42 -13.69 -18.73
N GLY A 8 7.53 -13.15 -19.25
CA GLY A 8 7.92 -11.75 -19.03
C GLY A 8 6.90 -10.74 -19.57
N LEU A 9 6.23 -11.03 -20.70
CA LEU A 9 5.20 -10.15 -21.25
C LEU A 9 3.93 -10.18 -20.37
N LEU A 10 3.55 -11.35 -19.85
CA LEU A 10 2.44 -11.45 -18.89
C LEU A 10 2.72 -10.66 -17.62
N LEU A 11 3.94 -10.76 -17.09
CA LEU A 11 4.37 -9.99 -15.93
C LEU A 11 4.35 -8.49 -16.20
N LEU A 12 4.86 -8.05 -17.36
CA LEU A 12 4.86 -6.65 -17.75
C LEU A 12 3.43 -6.09 -17.84
N VAL A 13 2.54 -6.80 -18.52
CA VAL A 13 1.12 -6.40 -18.66
C VAL A 13 0.44 -6.36 -17.30
N SER A 14 0.73 -7.33 -16.42
CA SER A 14 0.19 -7.36 -15.06
C SER A 14 0.67 -6.16 -14.23
N LEU A 15 1.96 -5.82 -14.30
CA LEU A 15 2.53 -4.64 -13.64
C LEU A 15 1.90 -3.33 -14.12
N ILE A 16 1.71 -3.18 -15.44
CA ILE A 16 1.04 -2.00 -16.02
C ILE A 16 -0.43 -1.96 -15.62
N PHE A 17 -1.13 -3.11 -15.63
CA PHE A 17 -2.52 -3.21 -15.22
C PHE A 17 -2.71 -2.84 -13.74
N VAL A 18 -1.88 -3.35 -12.85
CA VAL A 18 -1.93 -3.00 -11.43
C VAL A 18 -1.47 -1.56 -11.23
N GLY A 19 -0.38 -1.10 -11.83
CA GLY A 19 0.21 0.22 -11.59
C GLY A 19 -0.49 1.41 -12.27
N CYS A 20 -1.11 1.20 -13.44
CA CYS A 20 -1.72 2.25 -14.24
C CYS A 20 -3.12 1.92 -14.79
N GLY A 21 -3.60 0.68 -14.64
CA GLY A 21 -4.84 0.20 -15.26
C GLY A 21 -6.07 1.06 -14.97
N ASP A 22 -6.27 1.47 -13.71
CA ASP A 22 -7.42 2.32 -13.35
C ASP A 22 -7.49 3.68 -14.07
N ARG A 23 -6.35 4.26 -14.44
CA ARG A 23 -6.31 5.57 -15.12
C ARG A 23 -6.50 5.46 -16.63
N PHE A 24 -6.25 4.28 -17.19
CA PHE A 24 -6.21 4.08 -18.65
C PHE A 24 -7.36 3.21 -19.15
N LEU A 25 -7.96 2.40 -18.27
CA LEU A 25 -9.05 1.49 -18.60
C LEU A 25 -10.40 2.12 -18.24
N PRO A 26 -11.47 1.81 -18.99
CA PRO A 26 -12.82 2.25 -18.65
C PRO A 26 -13.22 1.83 -17.23
N SER A 27 -14.12 2.61 -16.62
CA SER A 27 -14.53 2.47 -15.22
C SER A 27 -15.05 1.08 -14.82
N ALA A 28 -15.52 0.27 -15.78
CA ALA A 28 -15.91 -1.13 -15.56
C ALA A 28 -14.72 -2.04 -15.20
N ILE A 29 -13.54 -1.77 -15.77
CA ILE A 29 -12.33 -2.59 -15.59
C ILE A 29 -11.36 -1.92 -14.60
N GLY A 30 -11.34 -0.58 -14.55
CA GLY A 30 -10.49 0.18 -13.62
C GLY A 30 -10.72 -0.16 -12.14
N LYS A 31 -11.97 -0.45 -11.76
CA LYS A 31 -12.33 -0.90 -10.40
C LYS A 31 -11.56 -2.14 -9.95
N TYR A 32 -11.31 -3.10 -10.85
CA TYR A 32 -10.53 -4.30 -10.52
C TYR A 32 -9.04 -3.99 -10.34
N SER A 33 -8.50 -3.03 -11.12
CA SER A 33 -7.13 -2.53 -10.94
C SER A 33 -6.97 -1.85 -9.57
N LEU A 34 -7.94 -1.01 -9.17
CA LEU A 34 -7.96 -0.41 -7.82
C LEU A 34 -8.05 -1.46 -6.72
N GLN A 35 -8.93 -2.45 -6.87
CA GLN A 35 -9.08 -3.52 -5.90
C GLN A 35 -7.79 -4.32 -5.73
N ALA A 36 -7.08 -4.60 -6.83
CA ALA A 36 -5.79 -5.29 -6.79
C ALA A 36 -4.73 -4.46 -6.02
N ARG A 37 -4.65 -3.14 -6.25
CA ARG A 37 -3.76 -2.26 -5.46
C ARG A 37 -4.08 -2.32 -3.97
N THR A 38 -5.36 -2.16 -3.61
CA THR A 38 -5.78 -2.18 -2.21
C THR A 38 -5.44 -3.51 -1.54
N ALA A 39 -5.62 -4.64 -2.23
CA ALA A 39 -5.26 -5.95 -1.70
C ALA A 39 -3.74 -6.09 -1.50
N ILE A 40 -2.95 -5.60 -2.44
CA ILE A 40 -1.48 -5.58 -2.33
C ILE A 40 -1.04 -4.68 -1.17
N ASP A 41 -1.61 -3.48 -1.04
CA ASP A 41 -1.30 -2.55 0.03
C ASP A 41 -1.62 -3.15 1.41
N GLN A 42 -2.80 -3.77 1.55
CA GLN A 42 -3.16 -4.47 2.79
C GLN A 42 -2.23 -5.63 3.09
N LEU A 43 -1.82 -6.40 2.07
CA LEU A 43 -0.84 -7.47 2.24
C LEU A 43 0.49 -6.90 2.73
N LEU A 44 0.99 -5.82 2.14
CA LEU A 44 2.23 -5.16 2.54
C LEU A 44 2.15 -4.57 3.96
N ILE A 45 1.05 -3.90 4.30
CA ILE A 45 0.81 -3.35 5.64
C ILE A 45 0.78 -4.46 6.69
N ASN A 46 0.21 -5.63 6.37
CA ASN A 46 0.11 -6.75 7.29
C ASN A 46 1.39 -7.60 7.33
N ALA A 47 2.20 -7.59 6.27
CA ALA A 47 3.47 -8.31 6.21
C ALA A 47 4.53 -7.72 7.16
N PHE A 48 4.44 -6.42 7.46
CA PHE A 48 5.36 -5.75 8.37
C PHE A 48 4.63 -5.25 9.61
N PRO A 49 5.12 -5.57 10.82
CA PRO A 49 4.51 -5.02 12.03
C PRO A 49 4.60 -3.49 11.99
N ARG A 50 3.52 -2.81 12.40
CA ARG A 50 3.54 -1.35 12.55
C ARG A 50 4.66 -0.98 13.53
N TRP A 51 5.63 -0.21 13.05
CA TRP A 51 6.67 0.35 13.91
C TRP A 51 6.00 1.24 14.96
N GLN A 52 6.18 0.89 16.23
CA GLN A 52 5.75 1.68 17.36
C GLN A 52 6.99 2.18 18.13
N PRO A 53 7.05 3.47 18.48
CA PRO A 53 8.17 3.98 19.25
C PRO A 53 8.19 3.30 20.64
N LYS A 54 9.38 2.86 21.08
CA LYS A 54 9.56 2.23 22.42
C LYS A 54 9.25 3.18 23.58
N THR A 55 9.28 4.48 23.32
CA THR A 55 9.10 5.54 24.31
C THR A 55 8.01 6.50 23.83
N ASN A 56 7.26 7.11 24.76
CA ASN A 56 6.29 8.14 24.41
C ASN A 56 7.04 9.37 23.84
N PRO A 57 6.89 9.72 22.55
CA PRO A 57 7.59 10.86 21.96
C PRO A 57 7.15 12.21 22.57
N ASN A 58 5.96 12.27 23.16
CA ASN A 58 5.39 13.47 23.74
C ASN A 58 5.63 13.60 25.24
N GLN A 59 6.37 12.66 25.84
CA GLN A 59 6.59 12.60 27.28
C GLN A 59 7.17 13.92 27.83
N ARG A 60 8.14 14.51 27.11
CA ARG A 60 8.72 15.83 27.44
C ARG A 60 7.66 16.94 27.52
N THR A 61 6.70 16.94 26.61
CA THR A 61 5.64 17.94 26.56
C THR A 61 4.64 17.72 27.69
N GLU A 62 4.26 16.46 27.93
CA GLU A 62 3.37 16.08 29.03
C GLU A 62 3.97 16.48 30.39
N ASP A 63 5.28 16.31 30.57
CA ASP A 63 5.99 16.69 31.79
C ASP A 63 6.05 18.21 31.97
N ALA A 64 6.33 18.96 30.90
CA ALA A 64 6.32 20.42 30.94
C ALA A 64 4.93 20.98 31.32
N VAL A 65 3.86 20.45 30.74
CA VAL A 65 2.47 20.83 31.06
C VAL A 65 2.14 20.47 32.51
N ARG A 66 2.55 19.30 32.98
CA ARG A 66 2.35 18.86 34.37
C ARG A 66 3.05 19.77 35.36
N ASN A 67 4.28 20.19 35.06
CA ASN A 67 5.07 21.09 35.90
C ASN A 67 4.54 22.53 35.90
N MET A 68 3.91 23.00 34.81
CA MET A 68 3.23 24.30 34.78
C MET A 68 1.94 24.32 35.60
N LYS A 69 1.27 23.17 35.75
CA LYS A 69 -0.01 23.06 36.46
C LYS A 69 0.14 22.84 37.98
N LYS A 70 1.35 22.56 38.45
CA LYS A 70 1.67 22.27 39.85
C LYS A 70 2.23 23.51 40.53
#